data_AF-A0A7C9D6V7-F1
#
_entry.id   AF-A0A7C9D6V7-F1
#
_cell.length_a   1.000
_cell.length_b   1.000
_cell.length_c   1.000
_cell.angle_alpha   90.00
_cell.angle_beta   90.00
_cell.angle_gamma   90.00
#
_symmetry.space_group_name_H-M   'P 1'
#
loop_
_entity.id
_entity.type
_entity.pdbx_description
1 polymer ?
#
loop_
_entity_poly.entity_id
_entity_poly.type
_entity_poly.pdbx_seq_one_letter_code
_entity_poly.pdbx_strand_id
1 'polypeptide(L)'
;GYAAPELWTPYPVTHKCDVYSFGMLLFEIVGRRRNHDANLSGNSQEWLPRWAYDKFNKGELMDMLSLVGIPEEDREKADRMVKVALWCVQYLPKTRPMMSSVVKMLEGGVDIDTPPSPFDHLDDNLPLGGGSKDSSSNQYSSSEQTQTNSFQPVQSNKLEIQIATI
;
A
#
# COMPACT_ATOMS: atom_id res chain seq x y z
N GLY A 1 -3.68 -1.06 5.96
CA GLY A 1 -4.80 -0.17 6.34
C GLY A 1 -5.06 0.84 5.24
N TYR A 2 -5.84 1.89 5.50
CA TYR A 2 -6.20 2.92 4.50
C TYR A 2 -5.18 4.03 4.35
N ALA A 3 -4.38 4.27 5.39
CA ALA A 3 -3.40 5.35 5.38
C ALA A 3 -2.28 5.07 4.37
N ALA A 4 -1.85 6.12 3.69
CA ALA A 4 -0.82 6.07 2.67
C ALA A 4 0.58 6.00 3.31
N PRO A 5 1.55 5.31 2.68
CA PRO A 5 2.89 5.10 3.25
C PRO A 5 3.67 6.39 3.54
N GLU A 6 3.43 7.47 2.79
CA GLU A 6 4.02 8.80 3.04
C GLU A 6 3.64 9.39 4.41
N LEU A 7 2.61 8.89 5.08
CA LEU A 7 2.20 9.42 6.38
C LEU A 7 3.16 9.06 7.52
N TRP A 8 4.05 8.07 7.30
CA TRP A 8 5.09 7.64 8.24
C TRP A 8 6.48 7.49 7.59
N THR A 9 6.64 7.96 6.36
CA THR A 9 7.92 7.97 5.64
C THR A 9 8.31 9.42 5.30
N PRO A 10 9.57 9.73 4.94
CA PRO A 10 10.01 11.11 4.73
C PRO A 10 9.47 11.78 3.46
N TYR A 11 8.43 11.21 2.82
CA TYR A 11 7.80 11.81 1.65
C TYR A 11 6.82 12.92 2.06
N PRO A 12 6.65 13.97 1.24
CA PRO A 12 5.65 15.01 1.51
C PRO A 12 4.23 14.43 1.51
N VAL A 13 3.46 14.80 2.53
CA VAL A 13 2.01 14.53 2.56
C VAL A 13 1.32 15.45 1.56
N THR A 14 0.59 14.86 0.62
CA THR A 14 -0.13 15.58 -0.46
C THR A 14 -1.50 14.95 -0.66
N HIS A 15 -2.35 15.54 -1.51
CA HIS A 15 -3.65 14.96 -1.91
C HIS A 15 -3.56 13.52 -2.48
N LYS A 16 -2.36 13.03 -2.80
CA LYS A 16 -2.13 11.63 -3.21
C LYS A 16 -2.39 10.62 -2.09
N CYS A 17 -2.43 11.04 -0.82
CA CYS A 17 -2.84 10.16 0.28
C CYS A 17 -4.33 9.78 0.19
N ASP A 18 -5.16 10.69 -0.32
CA ASP A 18 -6.59 10.44 -0.53
C ASP A 18 -6.79 9.47 -1.70
N VAL A 19 -6.00 9.61 -2.77
CA VAL A 19 -5.98 8.66 -3.89
C VAL A 19 -5.65 7.26 -3.42
N TYR A 20 -4.63 7.11 -2.57
CA TYR A 20 -4.27 5.81 -1.99
C TYR A 20 -5.41 5.23 -1.15
N SER A 21 -5.99 6.04 -0.26
CA SER A 21 -7.10 5.61 0.60
C SER A 21 -8.32 5.19 -0.22
N PHE A 22 -8.59 5.89 -1.32
CA PHE A 22 -9.63 5.53 -2.27
C PHE A 22 -9.32 4.20 -2.98
N GLY A 23 -8.08 3.96 -3.39
CA GLY A 23 -7.65 2.66 -3.93
C GLY A 23 -7.89 1.51 -2.95
N MET A 24 -7.57 1.72 -1.67
CA MET A 24 -7.88 0.74 -0.61
C MET A 24 -9.39 0.48 -0.47
N LEU A 25 -10.22 1.53 -0.58
CA LEU A 25 -11.67 1.39 -0.57
C LEU A 25 -12.19 0.59 -1.78
N LEU A 26 -11.64 0.83 -2.98
CA LEU A 26 -12.02 0.08 -4.18
C LEU A 26 -11.79 -1.42 -4.02
N PHE A 27 -10.68 -1.82 -3.38
CA PHE A 27 -10.46 -3.23 -3.07
C PHE A 27 -11.54 -3.80 -2.15
N GLU A 28 -11.99 -3.08 -1.13
CA GLU A 28 -13.06 -3.59 -0.25
C GLU A 28 -14.41 -3.70 -0.96
N ILE A 29 -14.71 -2.76 -1.86
CA ILE A 29 -15.95 -2.81 -2.67
C ILE A 29 -15.92 -4.05 -3.56
N VAL A 30 -14.82 -4.28 -4.29
CA VAL A 30 -14.70 -5.43 -5.20
C VAL A 30 -14.64 -6.74 -4.41
N GLY A 31 -13.83 -6.79 -3.36
CA GLY A 31 -13.60 -7.99 -2.56
C GLY A 31 -14.74 -8.34 -1.60
N ARG A 32 -15.71 -7.44 -1.38
CA ARG A 32 -16.84 -7.58 -0.44
C ARG A 32 -16.43 -8.01 0.98
N ARG A 33 -15.19 -7.70 1.36
CA ARG A 33 -14.60 -7.96 2.67
C ARG A 33 -13.61 -6.87 3.00
N ARG A 34 -13.27 -6.75 4.29
CA ARG A 34 -12.24 -5.80 4.73
C ARG A 34 -10.89 -6.18 4.14
N ASN A 35 -10.06 -5.17 3.88
CA ASN A 35 -8.73 -5.38 3.32
C ASN A 35 -7.84 -6.27 4.18
N HIS A 36 -7.93 -6.09 5.50
CA HIS A 36 -7.28 -6.91 6.50
C HIS A 36 -8.36 -7.38 7.47
N ASP A 37 -8.68 -8.67 7.46
CA ASP A 37 -9.62 -9.27 8.39
C ASP A 37 -8.91 -10.33 9.21
N ALA A 38 -8.58 -9.97 10.46
CA ALA A 38 -7.90 -10.84 11.40
C ALA A 38 -8.78 -11.99 11.91
N ASN A 39 -10.09 -11.98 11.63
CA ASN A 39 -11.03 -13.01 12.07
C ASN A 39 -11.24 -14.13 11.03
N LEU A 40 -10.64 -14.01 9.85
CA LEU A 40 -10.67 -15.07 8.84
C LEU A 40 -9.66 -16.15 9.23
N SER A 41 -10.09 -17.41 9.35
CA SER A 41 -9.19 -18.56 9.58
C SER A 41 -8.70 -19.15 8.25
N GLY A 42 -7.41 -19.53 8.20
CA GLY A 42 -6.77 -20.22 7.05
C GLY A 42 -6.12 -19.28 6.03
N ASN A 43 -5.93 -19.74 4.79
CA ASN A 43 -5.32 -18.97 3.67
C ASN A 43 -6.09 -17.67 3.32
N SER A 44 -7.25 -17.43 3.94
CA SER A 44 -8.09 -16.25 3.80
C SER A 44 -7.62 -15.04 4.64
N GLN A 45 -6.58 -15.20 5.47
CA GLN A 45 -5.91 -14.09 6.18
C GLN A 45 -5.09 -13.18 5.25
N GLU A 46 -4.93 -13.56 3.99
CA GLU A 46 -4.13 -12.78 3.05
C GLU A 46 -4.74 -11.38 2.87
N TRP A 47 -3.85 -10.38 3.00
CA TRP A 47 -4.19 -8.98 2.78
C TRP A 47 -4.77 -8.81 1.37
N LEU A 48 -6.04 -8.41 1.31
CA LEU A 48 -6.84 -8.43 0.07
C LEU A 48 -6.16 -7.70 -1.11
N PRO A 49 -5.55 -6.51 -0.94
CA PRO A 49 -4.85 -5.86 -2.03
C PRO A 49 -3.70 -6.70 -2.60
N ARG A 50 -2.91 -7.38 -1.76
CA ARG A 50 -1.83 -8.26 -2.21
C ARG A 50 -2.39 -9.47 -2.96
N TRP A 51 -3.40 -10.12 -2.39
CA TRP A 51 -4.06 -11.24 -3.04
C TRP A 51 -4.65 -10.86 -4.41
N ALA A 52 -5.30 -9.69 -4.50
CA ALA A 52 -5.84 -9.17 -5.75
C ALA A 52 -4.75 -8.89 -6.79
N TYR A 53 -3.62 -8.31 -6.37
CA TYR A 53 -2.46 -8.11 -7.25
C TYR A 53 -1.86 -9.43 -7.74
N ASP A 54 -1.69 -10.41 -6.86
CA ASP A 54 -1.14 -11.72 -7.23
C ASP A 54 -2.02 -12.44 -8.25
N LYS A 55 -3.36 -12.36 -8.09
CA LYS A 55 -4.33 -12.89 -9.05
C LYS A 55 -4.31 -12.11 -10.37
N PHE A 56 -4.22 -10.79 -10.30
CA PHE A 56 -4.05 -9.93 -11.47
C PHE A 56 -2.77 -10.29 -12.27
N ASN A 57 -1.63 -10.41 -11.60
CA ASN A 57 -0.34 -10.70 -12.23
C ASN A 57 -0.28 -12.11 -12.84
N LYS A 58 -1.02 -13.08 -12.27
CA LYS A 58 -1.14 -14.45 -12.82
C LYS A 58 -2.18 -14.57 -13.94
N GLY A 59 -2.94 -13.52 -14.23
CA GLY A 59 -4.06 -13.57 -15.19
C GLY A 59 -5.30 -14.31 -14.64
N GLU A 60 -5.36 -14.54 -13.33
CA GLU A 60 -6.41 -15.29 -12.63
C GLU A 60 -7.44 -14.35 -11.96
N LEU A 61 -7.49 -13.08 -12.35
CA LEU A 61 -8.37 -12.09 -11.72
C LEU A 61 -9.86 -12.44 -11.91
N MET A 62 -10.25 -12.96 -13.08
CA MET A 62 -11.64 -13.36 -13.33
C MET A 62 -12.09 -14.50 -12.41
N ASP A 63 -11.19 -15.45 -12.10
CA ASP A 63 -11.47 -16.53 -11.15
C ASP A 63 -11.65 -15.99 -9.73
N MET A 64 -10.82 -15.02 -9.34
CA MET A 64 -10.96 -14.32 -8.06
C MET A 64 -12.31 -13.60 -7.96
N LEU A 65 -12.71 -12.86 -8.99
CA LEU A 65 -14.00 -12.15 -9.04
C LEU A 65 -15.19 -13.13 -8.97
N SER A 66 -15.07 -14.28 -9.62
CA SER A 66 -16.05 -15.38 -9.53
C SER A 66 -16.17 -15.91 -8.10
N LEU A 67 -15.05 -16.14 -7.43
CA LEU A 67 -15.00 -16.63 -6.05
C LEU A 67 -15.62 -15.63 -5.05
N VAL A 68 -15.47 -14.33 -5.30
CA VAL A 68 -16.09 -13.26 -4.51
C VAL A 68 -17.60 -13.10 -4.82
N GLY A 69 -18.12 -13.83 -5.81
CA GLY A 69 -19.52 -13.81 -6.20
C GLY A 69 -19.90 -12.57 -7.01
N ILE A 70 -18.98 -12.03 -7.80
CA ILE A 70 -19.30 -10.98 -8.78
C ILE A 70 -19.98 -11.65 -9.98
N PRO A 71 -21.21 -11.22 -10.35
CA PRO A 71 -21.92 -11.81 -11.47
C PRO A 71 -21.22 -11.46 -12.78
N GLU A 72 -21.36 -12.31 -13.81
CA GLU A 72 -20.65 -12.19 -15.09
C GLU A 72 -20.80 -10.81 -15.72
N GLU A 73 -22.01 -10.24 -15.68
CA GLU A 73 -22.33 -8.93 -16.27
C GLU A 73 -21.55 -7.75 -15.66
N ASP A 74 -21.04 -7.90 -14.44
CA ASP A 74 -20.28 -6.86 -13.75
C ASP A 74 -18.78 -7.16 -13.67
N ARG A 75 -18.32 -8.31 -14.18
CA ARG A 75 -16.90 -8.71 -14.08
C ARG A 75 -15.96 -7.76 -14.82
N GLU A 76 -16.36 -7.26 -15.98
CA GLU A 76 -15.54 -6.29 -16.72
C GLU A 76 -15.37 -4.98 -15.92
N LYS A 77 -16.43 -4.52 -15.26
CA LYS A 77 -16.36 -3.33 -14.39
C LYS A 77 -15.49 -3.61 -13.17
N ALA A 78 -15.61 -4.79 -12.56
CA ALA A 78 -14.81 -5.17 -11.41
C ALA A 78 -13.33 -5.35 -11.75
N ASP A 79 -12.99 -5.94 -12.89
CA ASP A 79 -11.62 -6.03 -13.42
C ASP A 79 -11.01 -4.63 -13.59
N ARG A 80 -11.77 -3.73 -14.23
CA ARG A 80 -11.39 -2.33 -14.39
C ARG A 80 -11.17 -1.66 -13.02
N MET A 81 -12.09 -1.85 -12.06
CA MET A 81 -11.95 -1.30 -10.71
C MET A 81 -10.68 -1.78 -10.02
N VAL A 82 -10.32 -3.06 -10.16
CA VAL A 82 -9.08 -3.62 -9.58
C VAL A 82 -7.85 -2.98 -10.22
N LYS A 83 -7.81 -2.81 -11.55
CA LYS A 83 -6.71 -2.13 -12.23
C LYS A 83 -6.56 -0.68 -11.77
N VAL A 84 -7.68 0.06 -11.64
CA VAL A 84 -7.67 1.42 -11.08
C VAL A 84 -7.16 1.43 -9.65
N ALA A 85 -7.63 0.49 -8.82
CA ALA A 85 -7.21 0.38 -7.43
C ALA A 85 -5.69 0.15 -7.33
N LEU A 86 -5.13 -0.73 -8.15
CA LEU A 86 -3.69 -0.99 -8.24
C LEU A 86 -2.88 0.25 -8.62
N TRP A 87 -3.37 1.08 -9.55
CA TRP A 87 -2.75 2.39 -9.84
C TRP A 87 -2.83 3.36 -8.66
N CYS A 88 -3.92 3.32 -7.89
CA CYS A 88 -4.12 4.21 -6.75
C CYS A 88 -3.24 3.85 -5.55
N VAL A 89 -2.97 2.56 -5.31
CA VAL A 89 -2.23 2.10 -4.12
C VAL A 89 -0.71 1.98 -4.33
N GLN A 90 -0.18 2.58 -5.39
CA GLN A 90 1.26 2.60 -5.64
C GLN A 90 2.05 3.20 -4.48
N TYR A 91 3.19 2.61 -4.17
CA TYR A 91 4.03 3.05 -3.06
C TYR A 91 4.43 4.53 -3.19
N LEU A 92 4.93 4.93 -4.36
CA LEU A 92 5.36 6.30 -4.62
C LEU A 92 4.16 7.22 -4.92
N PRO A 93 3.96 8.33 -4.17
CA PRO A 93 2.83 9.25 -4.42
C PRO A 93 2.80 9.83 -5.84
N LYS A 94 3.97 10.00 -6.48
CA LYS A 94 4.09 10.55 -7.83
C LYS A 94 3.55 9.63 -8.93
N THR A 95 3.52 8.31 -8.72
CA THR A 95 3.05 7.35 -9.73
C THR A 95 1.54 7.13 -9.65
N ARG A 96 0.90 7.50 -8.54
CA ARG A 96 -0.56 7.46 -8.40
C ARG A 96 -1.22 8.44 -9.39
N PRO A 97 -2.35 8.09 -10.02
CA PRO A 97 -3.08 9.01 -10.89
C PRO A 97 -3.68 10.19 -10.12
N MET A 98 -4.15 11.21 -10.84
CA MET A 98 -5.01 12.26 -10.28
C MET A 98 -6.43 11.73 -10.08
N MET A 99 -7.18 12.22 -9.08
CA MET A 99 -8.56 11.79 -8.85
C MET A 99 -9.47 11.99 -10.08
N SER A 100 -9.27 13.06 -10.84
CA SER A 100 -10.00 13.27 -12.10
C SER A 100 -9.71 12.18 -13.15
N SER A 101 -8.48 11.68 -13.22
CA SER A 101 -8.13 10.54 -14.06
C SER A 101 -8.73 9.24 -13.53
N VAL A 102 -8.70 9.02 -12.21
CA VAL A 102 -9.32 7.85 -11.56
C VAL A 102 -10.80 7.73 -11.93
N VAL A 103 -11.55 8.83 -11.87
CA VAL A 103 -12.97 8.85 -12.27
C VAL A 103 -13.14 8.47 -13.74
N LYS A 104 -12.38 9.08 -14.65
CA LYS A 104 -12.45 8.77 -16.09
C LYS A 104 -12.11 7.30 -16.39
N MET A 105 -11.12 6.75 -15.68
CA MET A 105 -10.73 5.34 -15.80
C MET A 105 -11.86 4.42 -15.34
N LEU A 106 -12.58 4.77 -14.26
CA LEU A 106 -13.72 3.99 -13.75
C LEU A 106 -14.95 4.08 -14.66
N GLU A 107 -15.24 5.27 -15.20
CA GLU A 107 -16.33 5.50 -16.15
C GLU A 107 -16.11 4.79 -17.50
N GLY A 108 -14.88 4.33 -17.78
CA GLY A 108 -14.54 3.69 -19.04
C GLY A 108 -14.29 4.65 -20.19
N GLY A 109 -14.08 5.95 -19.89
CA GLY A 109 -13.76 6.95 -20.90
C GLY A 109 -12.32 6.88 -21.40
N VAL A 110 -11.46 6.10 -20.75
CA VAL A 110 -10.06 5.86 -21.14
C VAL A 110 -9.69 4.40 -20.88
N ASP A 111 -8.82 3.87 -21.73
CA ASP A 111 -8.17 2.58 -21.47
C ASP A 111 -7.17 2.71 -20.32
N ILE A 112 -6.98 1.60 -19.61
CA ILE A 112 -6.11 1.53 -18.43
C ILE A 112 -4.90 0.67 -18.79
N ASP A 113 -3.72 1.30 -18.78
CA ASP A 113 -2.46 0.59 -18.88
C ASP A 113 -2.28 -0.38 -17.72
N THR A 114 -1.54 -1.46 -17.95
CA THR A 114 -1.19 -2.44 -16.93
C THR A 114 -0.49 -1.76 -15.75
N PRO A 115 -1.08 -1.76 -14.53
CA PRO A 115 -0.44 -1.16 -13.37
C PRO A 115 0.84 -1.92 -12.99
N PRO A 116 1.91 -1.20 -12.61
CA PRO A 116 3.09 -1.83 -12.02
C PRO A 116 2.76 -2.40 -10.63
N SER A 117 3.64 -3.23 -10.09
CA SER A 117 3.50 -3.77 -8.74
C SER A 117 3.48 -2.65 -7.69
N PRO A 118 2.39 -2.49 -6.93
CA PRO A 118 2.38 -1.53 -5.83
C PRO A 118 3.16 -2.04 -4.59
N PHE A 119 3.49 -3.33 -4.53
CA PHE A 119 3.92 -4.03 -3.32
C PHE A 119 5.38 -4.52 -3.34
N ASP A 120 6.17 -4.18 -4.36
CA ASP A 120 7.58 -4.63 -4.48
C ASP A 120 8.44 -4.28 -3.25
N HIS A 121 8.10 -3.19 -2.55
CA HIS A 121 8.77 -2.75 -1.34
C HIS A 121 8.47 -3.62 -0.10
N LEU A 122 7.50 -4.53 -0.17
CA LEU A 122 7.12 -5.43 0.93
C LEU A 122 7.84 -6.79 0.86
N ASP A 123 8.47 -7.09 -0.28
CA ASP A 123 9.17 -8.35 -0.50
C ASP A 123 10.65 -8.19 -0.05
N ASP A 124 10.88 -8.15 1.27
CA ASP A 124 12.21 -8.02 1.91
C ASP A 124 13.17 -9.23 1.70
N ASN A 125 12.99 -10.04 0.65
CA ASN A 125 13.83 -11.21 0.36
C ASN A 125 14.28 -11.28 -1.11
N LEU A 126 14.73 -10.16 -1.68
CA LEU A 126 15.55 -10.20 -2.90
C LEU A 126 17.03 -10.38 -2.51
N PRO A 127 17.72 -11.46 -2.93
CA PRO A 127 19.14 -11.59 -2.70
C PRO A 127 19.89 -10.55 -3.54
N LEU A 128 20.49 -9.56 -2.87
CA LEU A 128 21.58 -8.77 -3.42
C LEU A 128 22.78 -9.70 -3.70
N GLY A 129 22.84 -10.32 -4.89
CA GLY A 129 24.11 -10.75 -5.49
C GLY A 129 24.70 -9.53 -6.21
N GLY A 130 25.89 -8.98 -5.90
CA GLY A 130 27.17 -9.60 -5.59
C GLY A 130 27.99 -9.61 -6.89
N GLY A 131 29.15 -8.97 -7.05
CA GLY A 131 29.94 -8.13 -6.17
C GLY A 131 31.08 -7.45 -6.96
N SER A 132 31.91 -6.67 -6.26
CA SER A 132 33.30 -6.39 -6.63
C SER A 132 34.09 -6.26 -5.33
N LYS A 133 35.37 -6.56 -5.41
CA LYS A 133 36.04 -7.56 -4.59
C LYS A 133 37.39 -6.98 -4.24
N ASP A 134 37.47 -6.22 -3.15
CA ASP A 134 38.68 -5.46 -2.84
C ASP A 134 38.97 -5.64 -1.36
N SER A 135 39.73 -6.70 -1.06
CA SER A 135 40.34 -6.94 0.24
C SER A 135 41.36 -5.85 0.55
N SER A 136 41.30 -5.24 1.73
CA SER A 136 42.47 -4.74 2.44
C SER A 136 42.18 -4.64 3.93
N SER A 137 42.86 -5.49 4.68
CA SER A 137 42.98 -5.49 6.13
C SER A 137 43.66 -4.22 6.63
N ASN A 138 43.19 -3.65 7.75
CA ASN A 138 44.08 -3.06 8.73
C ASN A 138 43.45 -3.11 10.13
N GLN A 139 44.22 -3.70 11.07
CA GLN A 139 44.00 -3.65 12.50
C GLN A 139 44.47 -2.29 13.04
N TYR A 140 43.70 -1.66 13.93
CA TYR A 140 44.26 -0.78 14.97
C TYR A 140 43.31 -0.63 16.17
N SER A 141 43.90 -0.51 17.34
CA SER A 141 43.34 -0.73 18.67
C SER A 141 42.40 0.36 19.24
N SER A 142 41.56 -0.10 20.17
CA SER A 142 40.91 0.52 21.33
C SER A 142 40.93 2.05 21.51
N SER A 143 39.72 2.61 21.68
CA SER A 143 39.42 3.51 22.81
C SER A 143 37.91 3.49 23.10
N GLU A 144 37.56 3.13 24.33
CA GLU A 144 36.22 3.25 24.88
C GLU A 144 35.88 4.73 25.08
N GLN A 145 34.79 5.22 24.48
CA GLN A 145 34.04 6.35 25.03
C GLN A 145 32.54 6.06 24.96
N THR A 146 32.02 5.75 26.13
CA THR A 146 30.61 5.66 26.48
C THR A 146 29.92 7.00 26.24
N GLN A 147 28.90 7.04 25.37
CA GLN A 147 27.84 8.05 25.46
C GLN A 147 26.48 7.38 25.26
N THR A 148 25.86 7.07 26.40
CA THR A 148 24.46 6.70 26.50
C THR A 148 23.62 7.95 26.25
N ASN A 149 23.11 8.15 25.04
CA ASN A 149 22.03 9.10 24.83
C ASN A 149 20.70 8.39 25.06
N SER A 150 20.15 8.64 26.24
CA SER A 150 18.80 8.26 26.65
C SER A 150 17.78 8.95 25.73
N PHE A 151 16.99 8.17 25.01
CA PHE A 151 15.78 8.67 24.36
C PHE A 151 14.77 9.07 25.44
N GLN A 152 14.51 10.37 25.56
CA GLN A 152 13.38 10.91 26.32
C GLN A 152 12.12 10.93 25.43
N PRO A 153 10.95 10.46 25.92
CA PRO A 153 9.71 10.56 25.16
C PRO A 153 9.26 12.02 25.04
N VAL A 154 8.81 12.42 23.85
CA VAL A 154 8.20 13.73 23.60
C VAL A 154 6.88 13.83 24.39
N GLN A 155 6.73 14.90 25.14
CA GLN A 155 5.60 15.14 26.04
C GLN A 155 4.36 15.57 25.24
N SER A 156 3.28 14.79 25.35
CA SER A 156 1.99 15.10 24.74
C SER A 156 1.37 16.33 25.39
N ASN A 157 1.26 17.43 24.63
CA ASN A 157 0.51 18.60 25.07
C ASN A 157 -1.00 18.29 25.00
N LYS A 158 -1.63 18.24 26.18
CA LYS A 158 -3.07 18.04 26.36
C LYS A 158 -3.79 19.34 25.98
N LEU A 159 -4.54 19.33 24.88
CA LEU A 159 -5.48 20.40 24.54
C LEU A 159 -6.75 20.20 25.37
N GLU A 160 -6.98 21.04 26.38
CA GLU A 160 -8.25 21.06 27.10
C GLU A 160 -9.27 21.93 26.34
N ILE A 161 -10.38 21.32 25.95
CA ILE A 161 -11.53 22.00 25.37
C ILE A 161 -12.32 22.64 26.52
N GLN A 162 -12.33 23.97 26.61
CA GLN A 162 -13.25 24.68 27.49
C GLN A 162 -14.65 24.64 26.88
N ILE A 163 -15.57 23.98 27.58
CA ILE A 163 -16.99 23.97 27.25
C ILE A 163 -17.62 25.24 27.83
N ALA A 164 -18.15 26.12 26.98
CA ALA A 164 -18.93 27.26 27.41
C ALA A 164 -20.34 26.78 27.78
N THR A 165 -20.72 26.96 29.04
CA THR A 165 -22.11 26.81 29.51
C THR A 165 -22.90 28.06 29.12
N ILE A 166 -24.02 27.88 28.43
CA ILE A 166 -25.04 28.92 28.15
C ILE A 166 -25.96 29.05 29.37
#